data_AF-A0A3B9PU30-F1
#
_entry.id   AF-A0A3B9PU30-F1
#
_cell.length_a   1.000
_cell.length_b   1.000
_cell.length_c   1.000
_cell.angle_alpha   90.00
_cell.angle_beta   90.00
_cell.angle_gamma   90.00
#
_symmetry.space_group_name_H-M   'P 1'
#
loop_
_entity.id
_entity.type
_entity.pdbx_description
1 polymer ?
#
loop_
_entity_poly.entity_id
_entity_poly.type
_entity_poly.pdbx_seq_one_letter_code
_entity_poly.pdbx_strand_id
1 'polypeptide(L)'
;QDDAHLFIREDQLQDEVQGCLSLVKLVFSTLGMDNYRIRVSLRDPESDKYVGAPEAWDKAEAALREAVKTLGVEYEEELGEAAFYGPK
;
A
#
# COMPACT_ATOMS: atom_id res chain seq x y z
N GLN A 1 12.91 -1.62 14.23
CA GLN A 1 12.16 -1.83 12.99
C GLN A 1 11.40 -3.13 13.16
N ASP A 2 10.10 -3.06 13.02
CA ASP A 2 9.14 -4.16 13.01
C ASP A 2 8.91 -4.60 11.55
N ASP A 3 10.00 -5.03 10.90
CA ASP A 3 10.02 -5.35 9.47
C ASP A 3 9.54 -6.78 9.19
N ALA A 4 8.81 -6.96 8.09
CA ALA A 4 8.29 -8.25 7.65
C ALA A 4 8.20 -8.29 6.12
N HIS A 5 8.48 -9.46 5.55
CA HIS A 5 8.37 -9.70 4.11
C HIS A 5 7.47 -10.92 3.90
N LEU A 6 6.34 -10.72 3.22
CA LEU A 6 5.38 -11.76 2.94
C LEU A 6 5.58 -12.26 1.50
N PHE A 7 5.76 -13.58 1.36
CA PHE A 7 5.82 -14.25 0.06
C PHE A 7 4.50 -14.95 -0.19
N ILE A 8 3.78 -14.47 -1.20
CA ILE A 8 2.39 -14.84 -1.45
C ILE A 8 2.22 -15.21 -2.92
N ARG A 9 1.14 -15.94 -3.23
CA ARG A 9 0.72 -16.08 -4.62
C ARG A 9 0.01 -14.82 -5.09
N GLU A 10 0.01 -14.63 -6.41
CA GLU A 10 -0.56 -13.44 -7.04
C GLU A 10 -2.07 -13.29 -6.81
N ASP A 11 -2.79 -14.39 -6.60
CA ASP A 11 -4.23 -14.42 -6.26
C ASP A 11 -4.52 -13.91 -4.85
N GLN A 12 -3.52 -13.86 -3.97
CA GLN A 12 -3.66 -13.49 -2.56
C GLN A 12 -3.34 -12.01 -2.30
N LEU A 13 -2.83 -11.29 -3.30
CA LEU A 13 -2.31 -9.92 -3.14
C LEU A 13 -3.30 -8.97 -2.46
N GLN A 14 -4.57 -8.98 -2.91
CA GLN A 14 -5.59 -8.09 -2.39
C GLN A 14 -5.86 -8.33 -0.89
N ASP A 15 -6.09 -9.59 -0.53
CA ASP A 15 -6.46 -9.99 0.83
C ASP A 15 -5.30 -9.74 1.81
N GLU A 16 -4.07 -9.97 1.38
CA GLU A 16 -2.88 -9.80 2.23
C GLU A 16 -2.59 -8.31 2.50
N VAL A 17 -2.74 -7.43 1.51
CA VAL A 17 -2.61 -5.98 1.72
C VAL A 17 -3.69 -5.48 2.67
N GLN A 18 -4.94 -5.93 2.53
CA GLN A 18 -6.04 -5.60 3.44
C GLN A 18 -5.79 -6.12 4.87
N GLY A 19 -5.28 -7.34 5.00
CA GLY A 19 -4.90 -7.94 6.28
C GLY A 19 -3.84 -7.13 7.00
N CYS A 20 -2.78 -6.72 6.29
CA CYS A 20 -1.72 -5.87 6.83
C CYS A 20 -2.26 -4.52 7.33
N LEU A 21 -3.10 -3.84 6.54
CA LEU A 21 -3.70 -2.57 6.96
C LEU A 21 -4.64 -2.73 8.16
N SER A 22 -5.38 -3.84 8.22
CA SER A 22 -6.24 -4.18 9.36
C SER A 22 -5.42 -4.40 10.64
N LEU A 23 -4.26 -5.06 10.52
CA LEU A 23 -3.33 -5.25 11.64
C LEU A 23 -2.77 -3.91 12.14
N VAL A 24 -2.35 -3.03 11.23
CA VAL A 24 -1.86 -1.68 11.59
C VAL A 24 -2.96 -0.89 12.32
N LYS A 25 -4.20 -0.92 11.81
CA LYS A 25 -5.35 -0.27 12.45
C LYS A 25 -5.62 -0.83 13.85
N LEU A 26 -5.53 -2.14 14.03
CA LEU A 26 -5.68 -2.78 15.34
C LEU A 26 -4.59 -2.31 16.31
N VAL A 27 -3.33 -2.27 15.88
CA VAL A 27 -2.22 -1.79 16.71
C VAL A 27 -2.42 -0.33 17.11
N PHE A 28 -2.75 0.55 16.15
CA PHE A 28 -2.99 1.97 16.45
C PHE A 28 -4.15 2.17 17.42
N SER A 29 -5.26 1.46 17.23
CA SER A 29 -6.40 1.53 18.15
C SER A 29 -6.05 1.02 19.56
N THR A 30 -5.23 -0.03 19.65
CA THR A 30 -4.80 -0.62 20.94
C THR A 30 -3.89 0.34 21.71
N LEU A 31 -3.08 1.13 20.99
CA LEU A 31 -2.15 2.10 21.56
C LEU A 31 -2.78 3.49 21.76
N GLY A 32 -4.05 3.70 21.36
CA GLY A 32 -4.72 5.00 21.44
C GLY A 32 -4.15 6.06 20.47
N MET A 33 -3.67 5.62 19.31
CA MET A 33 -3.10 6.48 18.28
C MET A 33 -4.18 6.90 17.27
N ASP A 34 -4.95 7.92 17.62
CA ASP A 34 -6.11 8.36 16.83
C ASP A 34 -5.79 9.46 15.81
N ASN A 35 -4.62 10.09 15.90
CA ASN A 35 -4.20 11.18 15.02
C ASN A 35 -3.15 10.71 14.02
N TYR A 36 -3.60 10.16 12.89
CA TYR A 36 -2.75 9.77 11.77
C TYR A 36 -3.44 10.08 10.44
N ARG A 37 -2.65 10.12 9.37
CA ARG A 37 -3.12 10.26 7.99
C ARG A 37 -2.63 9.08 7.16
N ILE A 38 -3.40 8.72 6.14
CA ILE A 38 -3.02 7.67 5.19
C ILE A 38 -2.55 8.33 3.89
N ARG A 39 -1.40 7.89 3.39
CA ARG A 39 -0.87 8.29 2.08
C ARG A 39 -0.64 7.03 1.25
N VAL A 40 -1.11 7.06 0.01
CA VAL A 40 -0.86 6.04 -1.01
C VAL A 40 0.14 6.61 -1.98
N SER A 41 1.34 6.04 -2.00
CA SER A 41 2.42 6.53 -2.84
C SER A 41 2.53 5.69 -4.10
N LEU A 42 2.43 6.37 -5.24
CA LEU A 42 2.27 5.78 -6.55
C LEU A 42 3.49 6.07 -7.42
N ARG A 43 3.63 5.33 -8.53
CA ARG A 43 4.69 5.64 -9.47
C ARG A 43 4.44 6.98 -10.17
N ASP A 44 5.53 7.57 -10.62
CA ASP A 44 5.51 8.65 -11.61
C ASP A 44 5.69 8.00 -12.98
N PRO A 45 4.68 8.05 -13.88
CA PRO A 45 4.77 7.46 -15.21
C PRO A 45 5.91 8.01 -16.08
N GLU A 46 6.37 9.24 -15.79
CA GLU A 46 7.42 9.91 -16.57
C GLU A 46 8.84 9.57 -16.07
N SER A 47 8.96 8.82 -14.98
CA SER A 47 10.25 8.48 -14.37
C SER A 47 10.75 7.09 -14.79
N ASP A 48 12.05 7.00 -15.08
CA ASP A 48 12.78 5.78 -15.42
C ASP A 48 13.29 5.00 -14.19
N LYS A 49 13.02 5.47 -12.97
CA LYS A 49 13.53 4.84 -11.73
C LYS A 49 12.81 3.55 -11.34
N TYR A 50 11.64 3.28 -11.91
CA TYR A 50 10.79 2.15 -11.51
C TYR A 50 11.14 0.89 -12.29
N VAL A 51 11.27 -0.23 -11.58
CA VAL A 51 11.57 -1.54 -12.18
C VAL A 51 10.32 -2.40 -12.27
N GLY A 52 10.29 -3.34 -13.22
CA GLY A 52 9.19 -4.29 -13.41
C GLY A 52 8.26 -3.92 -14.56
N ALA A 53 7.30 -4.81 -14.83
CA ALA A 53 6.36 -4.65 -15.93
C ALA A 53 5.28 -3.60 -15.60
N PRO A 54 4.84 -2.77 -16.57
CA PRO A 54 3.78 -1.79 -16.36
C PRO A 54 2.50 -2.39 -15.77
N GLU A 55 2.13 -3.60 -16.20
CA GLU A 55 0.93 -4.31 -15.78
C GLU A 55 1.01 -4.77 -14.32
N ALA A 56 2.21 -5.14 -13.84
CA ALA A 56 2.42 -5.54 -12.45
C ALA A 56 2.24 -4.35 -11.51
N TRP A 57 2.70 -3.17 -11.94
CA TRP A 57 2.47 -1.91 -11.24
C TRP A 57 1.00 -1.51 -11.20
N ASP A 58 0.30 -1.58 -12.34
CA ASP A 58 -1.14 -1.25 -12.38
C ASP A 58 -1.93 -2.14 -11.42
N LYS A 59 -1.59 -3.44 -11.36
CA LYS A 59 -2.19 -4.38 -10.42
C LYS A 59 -1.85 -4.05 -8.96
N ALA A 60 -0.60 -3.74 -8.66
CA ALA A 60 -0.17 -3.40 -7.31
C ALA A 60 -0.81 -2.10 -6.80
N GLU A 61 -0.86 -1.07 -7.64
CA GLU A 61 -1.49 0.22 -7.29
C GLU A 61 -3.00 0.07 -7.11
N ALA A 62 -3.66 -0.71 -7.98
CA ALA A 62 -5.07 -1.03 -7.82
C ALA A 62 -5.32 -1.76 -6.49
N ALA A 63 -4.48 -2.75 -6.14
CA ALA A 63 -4.64 -3.50 -4.91
C ALA A 63 -4.52 -2.61 -3.66
N LEU A 64 -3.54 -1.70 -3.65
CA LEU A 64 -3.34 -0.72 -2.59
C LEU A 64 -4.51 0.26 -2.48
N ARG A 65 -5.01 0.80 -3.60
CA ARG A 65 -6.18 1.69 -3.61
C ARG A 65 -7.41 0.98 -3.06
N GLU A 66 -7.70 -0.23 -3.52
CA GLU A 66 -8.85 -0.99 -3.04
C GLU A 66 -8.71 -1.33 -1.56
N ALA A 67 -7.51 -1.69 -1.09
CA ALA A 67 -7.28 -1.98 0.32
C ALA A 67 -7.47 -0.74 1.21
N VAL A 68 -6.97 0.42 0.81
CA VAL A 68 -7.15 1.65 1.58
C VAL A 68 -8.61 2.11 1.59
N LYS A 69 -9.36 1.95 0.49
CA LYS A 69 -10.81 2.23 0.47
C LYS A 69 -11.57 1.42 1.53
N THR A 70 -11.16 0.18 1.83
CA THR A 70 -11.82 -0.62 2.87
C THR A 70 -11.64 -0.09 4.29
N LEU A 71 -10.65 0.78 4.53
CA LEU A 71 -10.41 1.35 5.85
C LEU A 71 -11.48 2.38 6.26
N GLY A 72 -12.19 2.96 5.28
CA GLY A 72 -13.26 3.93 5.51
C GLY A 72 -12.75 5.28 6.04
N VAL A 73 -11.50 5.64 5.75
CA VAL A 73 -10.87 6.89 6.19
C VAL A 73 -10.34 7.65 4.98
N GLU A 74 -10.14 8.97 5.13
CA GLU A 74 -9.53 9.79 4.10
C GLU A 74 -8.07 9.39 3.88
N TYR A 75 -7.68 9.36 2.61
CA TYR A 75 -6.31 9.10 2.20
C TYR A 75 -5.91 10.04 1.05
N GLU A 76 -4.62 10.31 0.94
CA GLU A 76 -4.04 11.16 -0.09
C GLU A 76 -3.20 10.29 -1.05
N GLU A 77 -3.35 10.51 -2.36
CA GLU A 77 -2.50 9.87 -3.38
C GLU A 77 -1.32 10.77 -3.74
N GLU A 78 -0.13 10.19 -3.82
CA GLU A 78 1.13 10.92 -3.99
C GLU A 78 1.96 10.30 -5.10
N LEU A 79 1.94 10.95 -6.27
CA LEU A 79 2.69 10.52 -7.44
C LEU A 79 4.20 10.73 -7.23
N GLY A 80 5.01 9.77 -7.65
CA GLY A 80 6.47 9.88 -7.58
C GLY A 80 7.08 9.42 -6.26
N GLU A 81 6.25 9.14 -5.25
CA GLU A 81 6.68 8.80 -3.89
C GLU A 81 6.77 7.28 -3.65
N ALA A 82 6.36 6.45 -4.62
CA ALA A 82 6.52 5.00 -4.54
C ALA A 82 7.99 4.57 -4.37
N ALA A 83 8.19 3.38 -3.82
CA ALA A 83 9.51 2.74 -3.86
C ALA A 83 9.85 2.36 -5.31
N PHE A 84 11.14 2.15 -5.62
CA PHE A 84 11.53 1.80 -6.99
C PHE A 84 10.95 0.45 -7.48
N TYR A 85 10.53 -0.43 -6.56
CA TYR A 85 10.05 -1.79 -6.82
C TYR A 85 8.54 -1.97 -6.65
N GLY A 86 7.81 -0.93 -6.24
CA GLY A 86 6.36 -1.02 -6.05
C GLY A 86 5.77 0.16 -5.28
N PRO A 87 4.43 0.29 -5.31
CA PRO A 87 3.71 1.30 -4.55
C PRO A 87 3.71 0.99 -3.04
N LYS A 88 3.41 2.00 -2.22
CA LYS A 88 3.39 1.90 -0.75
C LYS A 88 2.20 2.63 -0.14
#